data_AF-X5DFW3-F1
#
_entry.id   AF-X5DFW3-F1
#
_cell.length_a   1.000
_cell.length_b   1.000
_cell.length_c   1.000
_cell.angle_alpha   90.00
_cell.angle_beta   90.00
_cell.angle_gamma   90.00
#
_symmetry.space_group_name_H-M   'P 1'
#
loop_
_entity.id
_entity.type
_entity.pdbx_description
1 polymer ?
#
loop_
_entity_poly.entity_id
_entity_poly.type
_entity_poly.pdbx_seq_one_letter_code
_entity_poly.pdbx_strand_id
1 'polypeptide(L)'
;YFFLYNLSLSDICFTFTTVPKMLVNMQTQSKAITYAGCITQMCFFMVFGVMDTFLLTIMAYDRFVAICHPLHYRIIMNPRLCALLVLMSWFISVTYSLTQSLLTLRLSFCTNWEISHFYCELAQTLTIACSDTLINYILLYMITSLLGIVPFSGILYSYIRIVSSILRIPSAHGKYKAFSTCGSHLSTVFLFYGTGFGVYISSYAPSWRGMIASLMYTVVTPMLNPLIYTLRN
;
A
#
# COMPACT_ATOMS: atom_id res chain seq x y z
N TYR A 1 -5.99 -5.22 17.61
CA TYR A 1 -6.51 -6.24 16.68
C TYR A 1 -7.44 -5.68 15.60
N PHE A 2 -8.31 -4.71 15.88
CA PHE A 2 -9.21 -4.13 14.87
C PHE A 2 -8.52 -3.67 13.57
N PHE A 3 -7.46 -2.86 13.66
CA PHE A 3 -6.72 -2.41 12.47
C PHE A 3 -5.97 -3.54 11.76
N LEU A 4 -5.39 -4.47 12.52
CA LEU A 4 -4.72 -5.65 11.96
C LEU A 4 -5.67 -6.53 11.15
N TYR A 5 -6.90 -6.74 11.64
CA TYR A 5 -7.92 -7.47 10.90
C TYR A 5 -8.25 -6.81 9.56
N ASN A 6 -8.43 -5.49 9.55
CA ASN A 6 -8.69 -4.75 8.31
C ASN A 6 -7.49 -4.78 7.35
N LEU A 7 -6.27 -4.70 7.88
CA LEU A 7 -5.04 -4.80 7.08
C LEU A 7 -4.91 -6.20 6.46
N SER A 8 -5.07 -7.26 7.24
CA SER A 8 -5.05 -8.63 6.70
C SER A 8 -6.16 -8.90 5.70
N LEU A 9 -7.36 -8.35 5.91
CA LEU A 9 -8.43 -8.43 4.92
C LEU A 9 -8.05 -7.72 3.61
N SER A 10 -7.46 -6.53 3.71
CA SER A 10 -6.94 -5.77 2.57
C SER A 10 -5.86 -6.56 1.83
N ASP A 11 -4.86 -7.10 2.55
CA ASP A 11 -3.77 -7.93 2.00
C ASP A 11 -4.32 -9.17 1.25
N ILE A 12 -5.32 -9.86 1.82
CA ILE A 12 -5.97 -11.02 1.20
C ILE A 12 -6.69 -10.62 -0.08
N CYS A 13 -7.50 -9.57 -0.05
CA CYS A 13 -8.24 -9.11 -1.22
C CYS A 13 -7.29 -8.63 -2.32
N PHE A 14 -6.22 -7.93 -1.95
CA PHE A 14 -5.18 -7.50 -2.88
C PHE A 14 -4.51 -8.70 -3.56
N THR A 15 -4.05 -9.68 -2.78
CA THR A 15 -3.45 -10.92 -3.29
C THR A 15 -4.41 -11.70 -4.20
N PHE A 16 -5.69 -11.77 -3.83
CA PHE A 16 -6.72 -12.44 -4.62
C PHE A 16 -7.01 -11.75 -5.95
N THR A 17 -6.80 -10.43 -6.05
CA THR A 17 -7.01 -9.71 -7.32
C THR A 17 -5.83 -9.84 -8.28
N THR A 18 -4.62 -10.09 -7.79
CA THR A 18 -3.38 -10.15 -8.59
C THR A 18 -2.95 -11.58 -8.90
N VAL A 19 -2.96 -12.48 -7.92
CA VAL A 19 -2.34 -13.81 -7.98
C VAL A 19 -3.08 -14.80 -8.89
N PRO A 20 -4.42 -14.97 -8.82
CA PRO A 20 -5.12 -15.93 -9.67
C PRO A 20 -4.93 -15.65 -11.16
N LYS A 21 -4.87 -14.37 -11.54
CA LYS A 21 -4.68 -13.95 -12.92
C LYS A 21 -3.24 -14.14 -13.40
N MET A 22 -2.27 -13.87 -12.53
CA MET A 22 -0.87 -14.19 -12.79
C MET A 22 -0.68 -15.70 -13.03
N LEU A 23 -1.30 -16.55 -12.21
CA LEU A 23 -1.24 -18.01 -12.34
C LEU A 23 -1.87 -18.52 -13.64
N VAL A 24 -3.05 -18.00 -14.02
CA VAL A 24 -3.71 -18.36 -15.29
C VAL A 24 -2.88 -17.92 -16.50
N ASN A 25 -2.27 -16.73 -16.46
CA ASN A 25 -1.39 -16.26 -17.55
C ASN A 25 -0.13 -17.14 -17.69
N MET A 26 0.45 -17.61 -16.58
CA MET A 26 1.58 -18.54 -16.61
C MET A 26 1.18 -19.92 -17.17
N GLN A 27 0.01 -20.42 -16.80
CA GLN A 27 -0.48 -21.74 -17.22
C GLN A 27 -0.88 -21.77 -18.70
N THR A 28 -1.48 -20.69 -19.21
CA THR A 28 -1.96 -20.61 -20.60
C THR A 28 -0.92 -20.10 -21.59
N GLN A 29 0.26 -19.65 -21.11
CA GLN A 29 1.26 -18.91 -21.90
C GLN A 29 0.70 -17.71 -22.68
N SER A 30 -0.51 -17.27 -22.35
CA SER A 30 -1.18 -16.13 -22.94
C SER A 30 -1.19 -15.00 -21.94
N LYS A 31 -0.66 -13.84 -22.35
CA LYS A 31 -0.70 -12.59 -21.56
C LYS A 31 -1.95 -11.75 -21.84
N ALA A 32 -2.92 -12.30 -22.57
CA ALA A 32 -4.09 -11.54 -23.02
C ALA A 32 -5.04 -11.24 -21.85
N ILE A 33 -5.27 -9.94 -21.61
CA ILE A 33 -6.25 -9.45 -20.65
C ILE A 33 -7.30 -8.62 -21.40
N THR A 34 -8.58 -8.85 -21.11
CA THR A 34 -9.64 -8.00 -21.65
C THR A 34 -9.54 -6.60 -21.06
N TYR A 35 -9.94 -5.58 -21.83
CA TYR A 35 -9.91 -4.18 -21.37
C TYR A 35 -10.63 -3.98 -20.03
N ALA A 36 -11.87 -4.47 -19.94
CA ALA A 36 -12.64 -4.43 -18.70
C ALA A 36 -11.96 -5.19 -17.55
N GLY A 37 -11.30 -6.31 -17.85
CA GLY A 37 -10.54 -7.09 -16.87
C GLY A 37 -9.28 -6.38 -16.37
N CYS A 38 -8.62 -5.57 -17.22
CA CYS A 38 -7.49 -4.72 -16.83
C CYS A 38 -7.95 -3.58 -15.91
N ILE A 39 -8.98 -2.81 -16.32
CA ILE A 39 -9.50 -1.69 -15.53
C ILE A 39 -9.98 -2.16 -14.15
N THR A 40 -10.67 -3.29 -14.10
CA THR A 40 -11.15 -3.87 -12.84
C THR A 40 -9.98 -4.25 -11.92
N GLN A 41 -8.96 -4.93 -12.45
CA GLN A 41 -7.77 -5.30 -11.68
C GLN A 41 -7.03 -4.05 -11.15
N MET A 42 -6.86 -3.04 -12.00
CA MET A 42 -6.20 -1.79 -11.68
C MET A 42 -6.95 -1.01 -10.58
N CYS A 43 -8.28 -0.99 -10.65
CA CYS A 43 -9.14 -0.37 -9.64
C CYS A 43 -8.96 -1.03 -8.28
N PHE A 44 -9.11 -2.35 -8.18
CA PHE A 44 -8.92 -3.06 -6.92
C PHE A 44 -7.50 -2.92 -6.38
N PHE A 45 -6.49 -3.00 -7.25
CA PHE A 45 -5.10 -2.79 -6.87
C PHE A 45 -4.88 -1.44 -6.19
N MET A 46 -5.40 -0.35 -6.77
CA MET A 46 -5.30 0.98 -6.17
C MET A 46 -6.08 1.10 -4.86
N VAL A 47 -7.28 0.51 -4.77
CA VAL A 47 -8.11 0.58 -3.56
C VAL A 47 -7.35 0.01 -2.38
N PHE A 48 -6.84 -1.23 -2.51
CA PHE A 48 -6.16 -1.91 -1.43
C PHE A 48 -4.76 -1.33 -1.15
N GLY A 49 -4.01 -0.91 -2.18
CA GLY A 49 -2.72 -0.26 -1.97
C GLY A 49 -2.81 1.05 -1.18
N VAL A 50 -3.82 1.88 -1.47
CA VAL A 50 -4.09 3.10 -0.69
C VAL A 50 -4.65 2.77 0.70
N MET A 51 -5.48 1.72 0.81
CA MET A 51 -6.00 1.26 2.10
C MET A 51 -4.87 0.82 3.04
N ASP A 52 -3.94 0.01 2.56
CA ASP A 52 -2.78 -0.47 3.33
C ASP A 52 -1.94 0.71 3.81
N THR A 53 -1.68 1.67 2.92
CA THR A 53 -0.96 2.90 3.24
C THR A 53 -1.59 3.62 4.43
N PHE A 54 -2.90 3.84 4.40
CA PHE A 54 -3.60 4.49 5.50
C PHE A 54 -3.65 3.66 6.78
N LEU A 55 -3.89 2.35 6.66
CA LEU A 55 -3.93 1.46 7.82
C LEU A 55 -2.58 1.41 8.54
N LEU A 56 -1.46 1.38 7.81
CA LEU A 56 -0.12 1.47 8.38
C LEU A 56 0.10 2.80 9.11
N THR A 57 -0.35 3.92 8.54
CA THR A 57 -0.25 5.21 9.24
C THR A 57 -1.12 5.26 10.49
N ILE A 58 -2.36 4.76 10.43
CA ILE A 58 -3.26 4.69 11.59
C ILE A 58 -2.67 3.79 12.69
N MET A 59 -2.06 2.66 12.32
CA MET A 59 -1.38 1.78 13.26
C MET A 59 -0.11 2.39 13.86
N ALA A 60 0.64 3.20 13.11
CA ALA A 60 1.75 3.99 13.67
C ALA A 60 1.24 5.01 14.69
N TYR A 61 0.14 5.69 14.37
CA TYR A 61 -0.48 6.66 15.26
C TYR A 61 -1.04 6.01 16.54
N ASP A 62 -1.74 4.87 16.42
CA ASP A 62 -2.22 4.07 17.54
C ASP A 62 -1.08 3.74 18.52
N ARG A 63 0.05 3.24 17.99
CA ARG A 63 1.24 2.92 18.78
C ARG A 63 1.87 4.16 19.41
N PHE A 64 1.88 5.28 18.69
CA PHE A 64 2.36 6.56 19.22
C PHE A 64 1.53 7.00 20.44
N VAL A 65 0.20 7.00 20.32
CA VAL A 65 -0.67 7.40 21.43
C VAL A 65 -0.54 6.41 22.61
N ALA A 66 -0.46 5.11 22.33
CA ALA A 66 -0.31 4.09 23.36
C ALA A 66 0.97 4.23 24.19
N ILE A 67 2.10 4.57 23.55
CA ILE A 67 3.41 4.66 24.21
C ILE A 67 3.65 6.05 24.80
N CYS A 68 3.36 7.12 24.04
CA CYS A 68 3.66 8.50 24.47
C CYS A 68 2.58 9.10 25.37
N HIS A 69 1.33 8.62 25.28
CA HIS A 69 0.19 9.16 26.02
C HIS A 69 -0.70 8.07 26.65
N PRO A 70 -0.13 7.14 27.46
CA PRO A 70 -0.84 5.96 27.95
C PRO A 70 -2.10 6.29 28.77
N LEU A 71 -2.08 7.36 29.58
CA LEU A 71 -3.21 7.78 30.40
C LEU A 71 -4.41 8.28 29.57
N HIS A 72 -4.15 8.82 28.38
CA HIS A 72 -5.18 9.38 27.50
C HIS A 72 -5.55 8.44 26.35
N TYR A 73 -4.88 7.28 26.24
CA TYR A 73 -5.05 6.36 25.13
C TYR A 73 -6.51 5.97 24.88
N ARG A 74 -7.26 5.59 25.93
CA ARG A 74 -8.66 5.17 25.79
C ARG A 74 -9.61 6.28 25.38
N ILE A 75 -9.26 7.53 25.68
CA ILE A 75 -10.08 8.70 25.33
C ILE A 75 -9.82 9.07 23.87
N ILE A 76 -8.53 9.09 23.48
CA ILE A 76 -8.09 9.42 22.13
C ILE A 76 -8.46 8.28 21.16
N MET A 77 -7.91 7.08 21.35
CA MET A 77 -8.14 5.90 20.51
C MET A 77 -9.37 5.11 20.99
N ASN A 78 -10.53 5.75 20.95
CA ASN A 78 -11.79 5.09 21.25
C ASN A 78 -12.34 4.31 20.03
N PRO A 79 -13.22 3.31 20.23
CA PRO A 79 -13.73 2.48 19.13
C PRO A 79 -14.43 3.25 18.01
N ARG A 80 -15.11 4.37 18.32
CA ARG A 80 -15.80 5.19 17.33
C ARG A 80 -14.80 5.89 16.42
N LEU A 81 -13.74 6.48 16.98
CA LEU A 81 -12.67 7.08 16.19
C LEU A 81 -11.97 6.02 15.32
N CYS A 82 -11.66 4.85 15.87
CA CYS A 82 -11.04 3.77 15.10
C CYS A 82 -11.89 3.36 13.89
N ALA A 83 -13.21 3.22 14.08
CA ALA A 83 -14.13 2.91 12.99
C ALA A 83 -14.21 4.04 11.95
N LEU A 84 -14.29 5.30 12.40
CA LEU A 84 -14.30 6.47 11.51
C LEU A 84 -13.03 6.56 10.68
N LEU A 85 -11.85 6.33 11.27
CA LEU A 85 -10.58 6.34 10.55
C LEU A 85 -10.58 5.29 9.42
N VAL A 86 -11.01 4.06 9.70
CA VAL A 86 -11.12 3.00 8.69
C VAL A 86 -12.12 3.35 7.59
N LEU A 87 -13.29 3.91 7.94
CA LEU A 87 -14.29 4.32 6.96
C LEU A 87 -13.78 5.44 6.05
N MET A 88 -13.07 6.42 6.61
CA MET A 88 -12.45 7.50 5.83
C MET A 88 -11.36 6.96 4.90
N SER A 89 -10.54 6.02 5.36
CA SER A 89 -9.56 5.35 4.50
C SER A 89 -10.23 4.65 3.31
N TRP A 90 -11.29 3.89 3.55
CA TRP A 90 -12.07 3.27 2.49
C TRP A 90 -12.63 4.28 1.50
N PHE A 91 -13.25 5.35 2.00
CA PHE A 91 -13.85 6.38 1.15
C PHE A 91 -12.79 7.05 0.25
N ILE A 92 -11.63 7.39 0.79
CA ILE A 92 -10.54 8.01 0.03
C ILE A 92 -9.97 7.02 -1.00
N SER A 93 -9.69 5.78 -0.60
CA SER A 93 -9.17 4.73 -1.48
C SER A 93 -10.09 4.45 -2.67
N VAL A 94 -11.40 4.33 -2.42
CA VAL A 94 -12.41 4.10 -3.47
C VAL A 94 -12.51 5.31 -4.39
N THR A 95 -12.57 6.52 -3.83
CA THR A 95 -12.68 7.75 -4.64
C THR A 95 -11.47 7.95 -5.54
N TYR A 96 -10.26 7.73 -5.01
CA TYR A 96 -9.02 7.79 -5.79
C TYR A 96 -9.03 6.76 -6.93
N SER A 97 -9.32 5.50 -6.60
CA SER A 97 -9.27 4.41 -7.58
C SER A 97 -10.34 4.56 -8.66
N LEU A 98 -11.54 5.00 -8.30
CA LEU A 98 -12.61 5.29 -9.24
C LEU A 98 -12.24 6.46 -10.16
N THR A 99 -11.66 7.53 -9.61
CA THR A 99 -11.21 8.69 -10.40
C THR A 99 -10.18 8.25 -11.44
N GLN A 100 -9.14 7.53 -11.04
CA GLN A 100 -8.11 7.02 -11.95
C GLN A 100 -8.69 6.05 -12.99
N SER A 101 -9.60 5.16 -12.59
CA SER A 101 -10.26 4.22 -13.50
C SER A 101 -11.13 4.94 -14.54
N LEU A 102 -11.91 5.94 -14.11
CA LEU A 102 -12.74 6.74 -15.01
C LEU A 102 -11.91 7.57 -15.99
N LEU A 103 -10.80 8.14 -15.53
CA LEU A 103 -9.88 8.86 -16.41
C LEU A 103 -9.23 7.91 -17.44
N THR A 104 -8.88 6.70 -17.03
CA THR A 104 -8.35 5.65 -17.94
C THR A 104 -9.40 5.19 -18.95
N LEU A 105 -10.68 5.12 -18.56
CA LEU A 105 -11.79 4.78 -19.46
C LEU A 105 -12.05 5.83 -20.55
N ARG A 106 -11.57 7.07 -20.36
CA ARG A 106 -11.69 8.14 -21.36
C ARG A 106 -10.57 8.10 -22.41
N LEU A 107 -9.54 7.28 -22.20
CA LEU A 107 -8.40 7.21 -23.11
C LEU A 107 -8.72 6.32 -24.32
N SER A 108 -8.25 6.74 -25.49
CA SER A 108 -8.25 5.93 -26.72
C SER A 108 -6.87 5.33 -26.95
N PHE A 109 -6.80 4.04 -27.27
CA PHE A 109 -5.55 3.30 -27.49
C PHE A 109 -5.31 3.06 -28.98
N CYS A 110 -4.09 3.31 -29.51
CA CYS A 110 -3.82 3.16 -30.95
C CYS A 110 -3.50 1.74 -31.42
N THR A 111 -2.97 0.88 -30.56
CA THR A 111 -2.35 -0.38 -30.99
C THR A 111 -3.06 -1.57 -30.37
N ASN A 112 -3.02 -2.72 -31.06
CA ASN A 112 -3.41 -4.00 -30.49
C ASN A 112 -2.69 -4.20 -29.15
N TRP A 113 -3.50 -4.45 -28.12
CA TRP A 113 -3.14 -4.51 -26.71
C TRP A 113 -2.13 -5.64 -26.40
N GLU A 114 -0.83 -5.35 -26.42
CA GLU A 114 0.20 -6.24 -25.87
C GLU A 114 0.93 -5.59 -24.69
N ILE A 115 0.54 -5.98 -23.47
CA ILE A 115 1.21 -5.57 -22.24
C ILE A 115 2.33 -6.58 -21.95
N SER A 116 3.57 -6.09 -21.82
CA SER A 116 4.76 -6.90 -21.53
C SER A 116 4.74 -7.52 -20.11
N HIS A 117 4.03 -6.88 -19.17
CA HIS A 117 3.99 -7.21 -17.74
C HIS A 117 2.81 -8.11 -17.33
N PHE A 118 2.99 -8.85 -16.22
CA PHE A 118 2.02 -9.84 -15.70
C PHE A 118 0.74 -9.25 -15.10
N TYR A 119 0.65 -7.93 -14.89
CA TYR A 119 -0.52 -7.20 -14.41
C TYR A 119 -0.72 -5.90 -15.20
N CYS A 120 -1.94 -5.36 -15.19
CA CYS A 120 -2.23 -4.09 -15.86
C CYS A 120 -1.79 -2.91 -14.98
N GLU A 121 -0.67 -2.30 -15.33
CA GLU A 121 -0.15 -1.12 -14.62
C GLU A 121 -0.69 0.17 -15.25
N LEU A 122 -1.25 1.07 -14.44
CA LEU A 122 -1.76 2.37 -14.90
C LEU A 122 -0.67 3.17 -15.63
N ALA A 123 0.55 3.21 -15.10
CA ALA A 123 1.66 3.95 -15.69
C ALA A 123 2.03 3.45 -17.11
N GLN A 124 1.90 2.16 -17.37
CA GLN A 124 2.11 1.58 -18.71
C GLN A 124 0.88 1.73 -19.60
N THR A 125 -0.32 1.77 -19.02
CA THR A 125 -1.56 2.04 -19.76
C THR A 125 -1.53 3.46 -20.34
N LEU A 126 -0.98 4.43 -19.60
CA LEU A 126 -0.84 5.81 -20.06
C LEU A 126 0.19 6.01 -21.19
N THR A 127 1.21 5.17 -21.33
CA THR A 127 2.22 5.30 -22.41
C THR A 127 1.74 4.78 -23.75
N ILE A 128 0.69 3.95 -23.78
CA ILE A 128 0.15 3.31 -25.00
C ILE A 128 -1.11 4.05 -25.52
N ALA A 129 -1.63 5.00 -24.73
CA ALA A 129 -2.76 5.82 -25.14
C ALA A 129 -2.36 6.85 -26.20
N CYS A 130 -3.28 7.09 -27.13
CA CYS A 130 -3.13 8.04 -28.23
C CYS A 130 -3.90 9.34 -28.07
N SER A 131 -4.84 9.35 -27.13
CA SER A 131 -5.42 10.58 -26.60
C SER A 131 -4.41 11.26 -25.66
N ASP A 132 -4.55 12.57 -25.48
CA ASP A 132 -3.72 13.33 -24.54
C ASP A 132 -3.81 12.76 -23.11
N THR A 133 -2.68 12.34 -22.56
CA THR A 133 -2.54 11.75 -21.23
C THR A 133 -1.99 12.74 -20.20
N LEU A 134 -1.74 14.00 -20.57
CA LEU A 134 -1.12 15.00 -19.69
C LEU A 134 -1.87 15.15 -18.35
N ILE A 135 -3.20 15.30 -18.41
CA ILE A 135 -4.03 15.43 -17.20
C ILE A 135 -3.99 14.15 -16.35
N ASN A 136 -3.98 12.97 -16.98
CA ASN A 136 -3.88 11.69 -16.30
C ASN A 136 -2.54 11.59 -15.55
N TYR A 137 -1.44 11.93 -16.22
CA TYR A 137 -0.10 11.93 -15.61
C TYR A 137 0.00 12.92 -14.45
N ILE A 138 -0.48 14.15 -14.63
CA ILE A 138 -0.45 15.17 -13.56
C ILE A 138 -1.24 14.69 -12.35
N LEU A 139 -2.48 14.23 -12.54
CA LEU A 139 -3.32 13.76 -11.44
C LEU A 139 -2.76 12.49 -10.78
N LEU A 140 -2.26 11.55 -11.57
CA LEU A 140 -1.60 10.35 -11.07
C LEU A 140 -0.40 10.71 -10.19
N TYR A 141 0.56 11.47 -10.69
CA TYR A 141 1.76 11.80 -9.93
C TYR A 141 1.46 12.68 -8.72
N MET A 142 0.63 13.71 -8.86
CA MET A 142 0.32 14.63 -7.77
C MET A 142 -0.44 13.91 -6.64
N ILE A 143 -1.52 13.19 -6.98
CA ILE A 143 -2.35 12.54 -5.95
C ILE A 143 -1.61 11.36 -5.33
N THR A 144 -0.90 10.55 -6.12
CA THR A 144 -0.12 9.41 -5.58
C THR A 144 1.01 9.91 -4.68
N SER A 145 1.71 10.99 -5.07
CA SER A 145 2.75 11.58 -4.22
C SER A 145 2.16 12.10 -2.91
N LEU A 146 1.02 12.78 -2.95
CA LEU A 146 0.34 13.25 -1.74
C LEU A 146 -0.07 12.08 -0.83
N LEU A 147 -0.72 11.06 -1.40
CA LEU A 147 -1.17 9.86 -0.70
C LEU A 147 -0.01 8.97 -0.23
N GLY A 148 1.19 9.11 -0.78
CA GLY A 148 2.39 8.42 -0.29
C GLY A 148 3.11 9.21 0.80
N ILE A 149 3.45 10.47 0.51
CA ILE A 149 4.30 11.33 1.35
C ILE A 149 3.61 11.69 2.66
N VAL A 150 2.32 12.06 2.63
CA VAL A 150 1.62 12.46 3.85
C VAL A 150 1.53 11.29 4.85
N PRO A 151 1.04 10.09 4.46
CA PRO A 151 1.06 8.91 5.32
C PRO A 151 2.45 8.52 5.82
N PHE A 152 3.47 8.56 4.94
CA PHE A 152 4.85 8.24 5.31
C PHE A 152 5.42 9.22 6.34
N SER A 153 5.21 10.52 6.16
CA SER A 153 5.63 11.55 7.11
C SER A 153 4.97 11.38 8.48
N GLY A 154 3.68 10.99 8.50
CA GLY A 154 2.96 10.67 9.73
C GLY A 154 3.54 9.46 10.47
N ILE A 155 3.92 8.41 9.73
CA ILE A 155 4.61 7.24 10.29
C ILE A 155 5.96 7.65 10.88
N LEU A 156 6.77 8.39 10.13
CA LEU A 156 8.09 8.84 10.57
C LEU A 156 7.99 9.70 11.82
N TYR A 157 7.10 10.69 11.83
CA TYR A 157 6.85 11.53 12.99
C TYR A 157 6.44 10.70 14.21
N SER A 158 5.50 9.78 14.05
CA SER A 158 5.03 8.90 15.13
C SER A 158 6.19 8.11 15.73
N TYR A 159 7.04 7.50 14.90
CA TYR A 159 8.17 6.71 15.38
C TYR A 159 9.32 7.53 15.97
N ILE A 160 9.60 8.72 15.45
CA ILE A 160 10.56 9.66 16.07
C ILE A 160 10.12 9.98 17.50
N ARG A 161 8.81 10.24 17.70
CA ARG A 161 8.26 10.54 19.03
C ARG A 161 8.26 9.32 19.94
N ILE A 162 7.91 8.14 19.43
CA ILE A 162 7.99 6.87 20.17
C ILE A 162 9.42 6.63 20.65
N VAL A 163 10.41 6.69 19.76
CA VAL A 163 11.83 6.48 20.11
C VAL A 163 12.28 7.51 21.13
N SER A 164 11.94 8.78 20.94
CA SER A 164 12.24 9.85 21.90
C SER A 164 11.65 9.57 23.28
N SER A 165 10.42 9.06 23.36
CA SER A 165 9.77 8.69 24.61
C SER A 165 10.40 7.46 25.26
N ILE A 166 10.80 6.47 24.47
CA ILE A 166 11.46 5.24 24.96
C ILE A 166 12.85 5.56 25.52
N LEU A 167 13.60 6.45 24.87
CA LEU A 167 14.95 6.84 25.33
C LEU A 167 14.93 7.46 26.74
N ARG A 168 13.81 8.07 27.14
CA ARG A 168 13.59 8.65 28.48
C ARG A 168 13.31 7.58 29.56
N ILE A 169 13.03 6.34 29.19
CA ILE A 169 12.81 5.25 30.16
C ILE A 169 14.17 4.88 30.78
N PRO A 170 14.31 4.86 32.12
CA PRO A 170 15.59 4.56 32.76
C PRO A 170 15.98 3.07 32.68
N SER A 171 15.01 2.15 32.64
CA SER A 171 15.25 0.70 32.63
C SER A 171 15.52 0.15 31.23
N ALA A 172 16.60 -0.60 31.06
CA ALA A 172 16.92 -1.32 29.83
C ALA A 172 15.84 -2.36 29.45
N HIS A 173 15.26 -3.04 30.45
CA HIS A 173 14.15 -3.98 30.23
C HIS A 173 12.89 -3.26 29.73
N GLY A 174 12.59 -2.07 30.30
CA GLY A 174 11.50 -1.22 29.84
C GLY A 174 11.67 -0.73 28.40
N LYS A 175 12.91 -0.36 28.01
CA LYS A 175 13.24 -0.01 26.63
C LYS A 175 13.04 -1.18 25.68
N TYR A 176 13.58 -2.35 26.01
CA TYR A 176 13.45 -3.55 25.17
C TYR A 176 11.99 -3.94 24.96
N LYS A 177 11.18 -3.93 26.02
CA LYS A 177 9.75 -4.24 25.93
C LYS A 177 9.01 -3.26 25.02
N ALA A 178 9.29 -1.96 25.11
CA ALA A 178 8.66 -0.95 24.28
C ALA A 178 9.15 -0.97 22.81
N PHE A 179 10.40 -1.37 22.55
CA PHE A 179 10.88 -1.59 21.18
C PHE A 179 10.27 -2.84 20.54
N SER A 180 10.13 -3.92 21.32
CA SER A 180 9.59 -5.19 20.85
C SER A 180 8.15 -5.05 20.36
N THR A 181 7.32 -4.26 21.05
CA THR A 181 5.94 -3.99 20.62
C THR A 181 5.90 -3.27 19.28
N CYS A 182 6.89 -2.43 18.96
CA CYS A 182 7.00 -1.68 17.71
C CYS A 182 7.54 -2.49 16.52
N GLY A 183 8.28 -3.57 16.78
CA GLY A 183 9.09 -4.27 15.77
C GLY A 183 8.31 -4.82 14.59
N SER A 184 7.18 -5.50 14.82
CA SER A 184 6.35 -6.08 13.76
C SER A 184 5.85 -5.03 12.76
N HIS A 185 5.31 -3.92 13.26
CA HIS A 185 4.82 -2.85 12.39
C HIS A 185 5.93 -2.12 11.66
N LEU A 186 7.09 -1.87 12.30
CA LEU A 186 8.25 -1.29 11.59
C LEU A 186 8.75 -2.20 10.47
N SER A 187 8.80 -3.52 10.69
CA SER A 187 9.15 -4.48 9.65
C SER A 187 8.16 -4.42 8.48
N THR A 188 6.86 -4.39 8.74
CA THR A 188 5.84 -4.23 7.69
C THR A 188 5.97 -2.90 6.94
N VAL A 189 6.14 -1.78 7.64
CA VAL A 189 6.34 -0.46 7.01
C VAL A 189 7.58 -0.46 6.11
N PHE A 190 8.68 -1.04 6.58
CA PHE A 190 9.92 -1.13 5.81
C PHE A 190 9.75 -1.98 4.56
N LEU A 191 9.05 -3.11 4.65
CA LEU A 191 8.76 -3.94 3.49
C LEU A 191 7.85 -3.19 2.50
N PHE A 192 6.79 -2.54 2.98
CA PHE A 192 5.84 -1.82 2.13
C PHE A 192 6.47 -0.64 1.40
N TYR A 193 7.03 0.32 2.12
CA TYR A 193 7.62 1.52 1.52
C TYR A 193 8.99 1.27 0.89
N GLY A 194 9.82 0.40 1.48
CA GLY A 194 11.16 0.09 0.98
C GLY A 194 11.14 -0.65 -0.35
N THR A 195 10.20 -1.59 -0.54
CA THR A 195 10.04 -2.27 -1.84
C THR A 195 9.46 -1.33 -2.89
N GLY A 196 8.46 -0.50 -2.54
CA GLY A 196 7.91 0.52 -3.44
C GLY A 196 8.96 1.53 -3.93
N PHE A 197 9.82 2.02 -3.03
CA PHE A 197 10.93 2.91 -3.37
C PHE A 197 12.00 2.21 -4.24
N GLY A 198 12.28 0.92 -3.97
CA GLY A 198 13.21 0.10 -4.74
C GLY A 198 12.78 -0.10 -6.21
N VAL A 199 11.48 -0.22 -6.47
CA VAL A 199 10.92 -0.28 -7.84
C VAL A 199 11.16 1.03 -8.59
N TYR A 200 10.95 2.17 -7.93
CA TYR A 200 11.12 3.49 -8.54
C TYR A 200 12.58 3.78 -8.92
N ILE A 201 13.54 3.37 -8.07
CA ILE A 201 14.98 3.49 -8.37
C ILE A 201 15.42 2.51 -9.48
N SER A 202 14.83 1.31 -9.53
CA SER A 202 15.20 0.28 -10.52
C SER A 202 14.66 0.56 -11.93
N SER A 203 13.80 1.58 -12.09
CA SER A 203 13.12 1.92 -13.33
C SER A 203 14.00 2.60 -14.39
N TYR A 204 15.31 2.75 -14.15
CA TYR A 204 16.24 3.30 -15.14
C TYR A 204 16.62 2.30 -16.28
N ALA A 205 16.11 1.06 -16.25
CA ALA A 205 16.19 0.12 -17.39
C ALA A 205 15.15 -1.02 -17.26
N PRO A 206 14.54 -1.53 -18.37
CA PRO A 206 13.66 -2.68 -18.35
C PRO A 206 14.49 -3.93 -18.05
N SER A 207 14.68 -4.20 -16.76
CA SER A 207 15.51 -5.30 -16.27
C SER A 207 14.66 -6.27 -15.47
N TRP A 208 15.06 -7.55 -15.49
CA TRP A 208 14.50 -8.63 -14.65
C TRP A 208 14.36 -8.24 -13.16
N ARG A 209 15.21 -7.31 -12.69
CA ARG A 209 15.16 -6.74 -11.33
C ARG A 209 13.94 -5.87 -11.07
N GLY A 210 13.48 -5.07 -12.04
CA GLY A 210 12.27 -4.26 -11.92
C GLY A 210 11.00 -5.12 -11.85
N MET A 211 10.97 -6.22 -12.60
CA MET A 211 9.88 -7.20 -12.55
C MET A 211 9.84 -7.95 -11.21
N ILE A 212 11.00 -8.38 -10.68
CA ILE A 212 11.09 -8.97 -9.34
C ILE A 212 10.68 -7.97 -8.27
N ALA A 213 11.16 -6.72 -8.34
CA ALA A 213 10.82 -5.70 -7.35
C ALA A 213 9.31 -5.39 -7.35
N SER A 214 8.68 -5.34 -8.52
CA SER A 214 7.23 -5.21 -8.64
C SER A 214 6.50 -6.41 -8.03
N LEU A 215 6.93 -7.65 -8.31
CA LEU A 215 6.36 -8.85 -7.67
C LEU A 215 6.54 -8.84 -6.14
N MET A 216 7.67 -8.32 -5.64
CA MET A 216 7.93 -8.22 -4.21
C MET A 216 6.99 -7.22 -3.52
N TYR A 217 6.71 -6.07 -4.14
CA TYR A 217 5.79 -5.06 -3.61
C TYR A 217 4.32 -5.48 -3.76
N THR A 218 3.94 -6.09 -4.88
CA THR A 218 2.54 -6.39 -5.24
C THR A 218 2.03 -7.76 -4.78
N VAL A 219 2.91 -8.69 -4.44
CA VAL A 219 2.52 -10.06 -4.07
C VAL A 219 3.18 -10.47 -2.75
N VAL A 220 4.50 -10.36 -2.66
CA VAL A 220 5.23 -10.92 -1.52
C VAL A 220 5.01 -10.13 -0.23
N THR A 221 5.03 -8.80 -0.30
CA THR A 221 4.84 -7.94 0.89
C THR A 221 3.46 -8.14 1.55
N PRO A 222 2.32 -8.06 0.81
CA PRO A 222 1.00 -8.34 1.37
C PRO A 222 0.88 -9.76 1.95
N MET A 223 1.47 -10.77 1.29
CA MET A 223 1.42 -12.15 1.77
C MET A 223 2.27 -12.39 3.03
N LEU A 224 3.33 -11.61 3.23
CA LEU A 224 4.17 -11.69 4.42
C LEU A 224 3.59 -10.94 5.62
N ASN A 225 2.72 -9.95 5.40
CA ASN A 225 2.11 -9.15 6.48
C ASN A 225 1.40 -10.02 7.53
N PRO A 226 0.49 -10.97 7.18
CA PRO A 226 -0.13 -11.86 8.15
C PRO A 226 0.86 -12.72 8.96
N LEU A 227 1.95 -13.18 8.35
CA LEU A 227 3.00 -13.96 9.01
C LEU A 227 3.82 -13.11 9.99
N ILE A 228 4.17 -11.88 9.61
CA ILE A 228 4.90 -10.93 10.45
C ILE A 228 4.08 -10.55 11.69
N TYR A 229 2.76 -10.39 11.54
CA TYR A 229 1.88 -10.07 12.65
C TYR A 229 1.50 -11.26 13.53
N THR A 230 1.62 -12.51 13.07
CA THR A 230 1.33 -13.71 13.87
C THR A 230 2.55 -14.26 14.59
N LEU A 231 3.75 -14.14 14.01
CA LEU A 231 4.98 -14.68 14.60
C LEU A 231 5.59 -13.79 15.70
N ARG A 232 5.18 -12.53 15.79
CA ARG A 232 5.86 -11.51 16.60
C ARG A 232 4.95 -10.71 17.53
N ASN A 233 3.67 -11.07 17.59
CA ASN A 233 2.66 -10.50 18.49
C ASN A 233 2.19 -11.57 19.47
#